data_AF-A0A6I3T710-F1
#
_entry.id   AF-A0A6I3T710-F1
#
_cell.length_a   1.000
_cell.length_b   1.000
_cell.length_c   1.000
_cell.angle_alpha   90.00
_cell.angle_beta   90.00
_cell.angle_gamma   90.00
#
_symmetry.space_group_name_H-M   'P 1'
#
loop_
_entity.id
_entity.type
_entity.pdbx_description
1 polymer ?
#
loop_
_entity_poly.entity_id
_entity_poly.type
_entity_poly.pdbx_seq_one_letter_code
_entity_poly.pdbx_strand_id
1 'polypeptide(L)'
;APSTDPQAPAQRLSGGELARVALAGAFLSGADTLVLDEPTNHLDAAGRAWLMARLRQWRGAAIVVSHDRGLLALADGIVELAGGALRAYGGNYSLYERMRDAEATAARAVLEHARVERGAGLRALRRQHDARQARTARQ
;
A
#
# COMPACT_ATOMS: atom_id res chain seq x y z
N ALA A 1 -18.15 17.21 -22.91
CA ALA A 1 -19.24 16.31 -22.45
C ALA A 1 -19.03 14.97 -23.11
N PRO A 2 -19.32 13.82 -22.45
CA PRO A 2 -19.27 12.55 -23.15
C PRO A 2 -20.29 12.58 -24.29
N SER A 3 -19.90 12.11 -25.48
CA SER A 3 -20.74 12.08 -26.69
C SER A 3 -21.71 10.90 -26.71
N THR A 4 -21.91 10.25 -25.57
CA THR A 4 -22.59 8.96 -25.48
C THR A 4 -24.06 9.17 -25.20
N ASP A 5 -24.92 8.59 -26.06
CA ASP A 5 -26.37 8.62 -25.91
C ASP A 5 -26.79 7.96 -24.57
N PRO A 6 -27.52 8.67 -23.68
CA PRO A 6 -28.00 8.13 -22.41
C PRO A 6 -28.90 6.90 -22.55
N GLN A 7 -29.50 6.69 -23.74
CA GLN A 7 -30.36 5.54 -24.03
C GLN A 7 -29.61 4.38 -24.70
N ALA A 8 -28.30 4.52 -24.94
CA ALA A 8 -27.51 3.46 -25.54
C ALA A 8 -27.48 2.21 -24.62
N PRO A 9 -27.69 1.00 -25.16
CA PRO A 9 -27.54 -0.22 -24.38
C PRO A 9 -26.14 -0.33 -23.79
N ALA A 10 -26.03 -0.79 -22.54
CA ALA A 10 -24.76 -0.92 -21.84
C ALA A 10 -23.72 -1.77 -22.61
N GLN A 11 -24.17 -2.72 -23.45
CA GLN A 11 -23.28 -3.55 -24.27
C GLN A 11 -22.51 -2.75 -25.35
N ARG A 12 -22.94 -1.53 -25.67
CA ARG A 12 -22.27 -0.64 -26.65
C ARG A 12 -21.26 0.31 -26.01
N LEU A 13 -21.21 0.36 -24.69
CA LEU A 13 -20.30 1.23 -23.96
C LEU A 13 -18.90 0.60 -23.90
N SER A 14 -17.88 1.44 -24.04
CA SER A 14 -16.50 1.04 -23.75
C SER A 14 -16.33 0.71 -22.26
N GLY A 15 -15.28 -0.04 -21.92
CA GLY A 15 -14.99 -0.37 -20.52
C GLY A 15 -14.86 0.87 -19.62
N GLY A 16 -14.28 1.96 -20.12
CA GLY A 16 -14.17 3.23 -19.39
C GLY A 16 -15.51 3.96 -19.22
N GLU A 17 -16.43 3.86 -20.19
CA GLU A 17 -17.78 4.40 -20.06
C GLU A 17 -18.61 3.59 -19.06
N LEU A 18 -18.53 2.26 -19.11
CA LEU A 18 -19.16 1.39 -18.12
C LEU A 18 -18.66 1.68 -16.70
N ALA A 19 -17.34 1.84 -16.53
CA ALA A 19 -16.75 2.21 -15.25
C ALA A 19 -17.29 3.55 -14.73
N ARG A 20 -17.40 4.58 -15.61
CA ARG A 20 -17.97 5.88 -15.23
C ARG A 20 -19.45 5.78 -14.85
N VAL A 21 -20.25 4.99 -15.56
CA VAL A 21 -21.67 4.76 -15.22
C VAL A 21 -21.79 4.06 -13.87
N ALA A 22 -20.97 3.02 -13.61
CA ALA A 22 -20.97 2.31 -12.34
C ALA A 22 -20.58 3.23 -11.16
N LEU A 23 -19.53 4.04 -11.33
CA LEU A 23 -19.11 5.03 -10.33
C LEU A 23 -20.19 6.09 -10.10
N ALA A 24 -20.82 6.60 -11.16
CA ALA A 24 -21.94 7.54 -11.02
C ALA A 24 -23.10 6.93 -10.23
N GLY A 25 -23.44 5.67 -10.50
CA GLY A 25 -24.43 4.92 -9.73
C GLY A 25 -24.04 4.78 -8.26
N ALA A 26 -22.77 4.47 -7.97
CA ALA A 26 -22.26 4.37 -6.60
C ALA A 26 -22.43 5.69 -5.83
N PHE A 27 -22.06 6.83 -6.42
CA PHE A 27 -22.22 8.15 -5.80
C PHE A 27 -23.69 8.58 -5.63
N LEU A 28 -24.59 8.08 -6.47
CA LEU A 28 -26.03 8.39 -6.43
C LEU A 28 -26.83 7.39 -5.57
N SER A 29 -26.19 6.32 -5.09
CA SER A 29 -26.87 5.25 -4.34
C SER A 29 -27.47 5.69 -3.00
N GLY A 30 -27.04 6.83 -2.46
CA GLY A 30 -27.41 7.28 -1.12
C GLY A 30 -26.73 6.48 0.00
N ALA A 31 -25.72 5.65 -0.32
CA ALA A 31 -24.97 4.91 0.67
C ALA A 31 -24.17 5.84 1.60
N ASP A 32 -24.04 5.47 2.88
CA ASP A 32 -23.18 6.19 3.82
C ASP A 32 -21.69 5.84 3.63
N THR A 33 -21.40 4.69 3.01
CA THR A 33 -20.04 4.18 2.79
C THR A 33 -19.89 3.60 1.39
N LEU A 34 -18.79 3.96 0.71
CA LEU A 34 -18.39 3.38 -0.57
C LEU A 34 -17.21 2.44 -0.37
N VAL A 35 -17.23 1.29 -1.05
CA VAL A 35 -16.09 0.38 -1.17
C VAL A 35 -15.73 0.29 -2.63
N LEU A 36 -14.53 0.74 -2.99
CA LEU A 36 -14.07 0.89 -4.36
C LEU A 36 -12.79 0.08 -4.55
N ASP A 37 -12.86 -0.95 -5.38
CA ASP A 37 -11.71 -1.78 -5.73
C ASP A 37 -11.19 -1.39 -7.13
N GLU A 38 -9.95 -0.92 -7.19
CA GLU A 38 -9.27 -0.39 -8.37
C GLU A 38 -10.16 0.56 -9.23
N PRO A 39 -10.75 1.62 -8.64
CA PRO A 39 -11.77 2.44 -9.32
C PRO A 39 -11.22 3.30 -10.45
N THR A 40 -9.90 3.44 -10.55
CA THR A 40 -9.21 4.14 -11.65
C THR A 40 -8.99 3.25 -12.86
N ASN A 41 -9.24 1.94 -12.74
CA ASN A 41 -9.07 1.01 -13.83
C ASN A 41 -10.00 1.39 -15.00
N HIS A 42 -9.48 1.32 -16.23
CA HIS A 42 -10.16 1.72 -17.46
C HIS A 42 -10.54 3.22 -17.56
N LEU A 43 -10.17 4.08 -16.60
CA LEU A 43 -10.40 5.52 -16.70
C LEU A 43 -9.23 6.24 -17.41
N ASP A 44 -9.58 7.09 -18.36
CA ASP A 44 -8.65 8.08 -18.92
C ASP A 44 -8.26 9.14 -17.87
N ALA A 45 -7.36 10.07 -18.23
CA ALA A 45 -6.93 11.12 -17.32
C ALA A 45 -8.08 12.00 -16.81
N ALA A 46 -9.06 12.30 -17.68
CA ALA A 46 -10.22 13.12 -17.32
C ALA A 46 -11.15 12.38 -16.34
N GLY A 47 -11.39 11.09 -16.55
CA GLY A 47 -12.18 10.24 -15.68
C GLY A 47 -11.54 10.08 -14.30
N ARG A 48 -10.21 9.91 -14.25
CA ARG A 48 -9.46 9.89 -12.98
C ARG A 48 -9.59 11.20 -12.22
N ALA A 49 -9.42 12.34 -12.89
CA ALA A 49 -9.59 13.66 -12.28
C ALA A 49 -11.03 13.87 -11.76
N TRP A 50 -12.03 13.43 -12.52
CA TRP A 50 -13.43 13.47 -12.10
C TRP A 50 -13.70 12.62 -10.85
N LEU A 51 -13.18 11.39 -10.80
CA LEU A 51 -13.32 10.50 -9.65
C LEU A 51 -12.68 11.13 -8.39
N MET A 52 -11.45 11.64 -8.52
CA MET A 52 -10.75 12.33 -7.42
C MET A 52 -11.54 13.54 -6.92
N ALA A 53 -12.13 14.34 -7.82
CA ALA A 53 -12.95 15.48 -7.44
C ALA A 53 -14.24 15.06 -6.72
N ARG A 54 -14.87 13.95 -7.14
CA ARG A 54 -16.06 13.42 -6.49
C ARG A 54 -15.77 12.84 -5.11
N LEU A 55 -14.68 12.09 -4.95
CA LEU A 55 -14.28 11.57 -3.64
C LEU A 55 -13.94 12.67 -2.64
N ARG A 56 -13.30 13.76 -3.09
CA ARG A 56 -13.07 14.95 -2.23
C ARG A 56 -14.34 15.62 -1.72
N GLN A 57 -15.45 15.50 -2.45
CA GLN A 57 -16.74 16.10 -2.08
C GLN A 57 -17.66 15.11 -1.36
N TRP A 58 -17.28 13.84 -1.31
CA TRP A 58 -18.06 12.80 -0.66
C TRP A 58 -18.09 13.04 0.85
N ARG A 59 -19.28 13.04 1.44
CA ARG A 59 -19.46 13.31 2.88
C ARG A 59 -19.52 12.04 3.72
N GLY A 60 -19.69 10.88 3.08
CA GLY A 60 -19.66 9.57 3.73
C GLY A 60 -18.24 9.02 3.85
N ALA A 61 -18.13 7.78 4.29
CA ALA A 61 -16.85 7.07 4.29
C ALA A 61 -16.56 6.47 2.91
N ALA A 62 -15.27 6.34 2.56
CA ALA A 62 -14.85 5.61 1.37
C ALA A 62 -13.64 4.73 1.71
N ILE A 63 -13.76 3.44 1.43
CA ILE A 63 -12.66 2.48 1.47
C ILE A 63 -12.23 2.27 0.02
N VAL A 64 -10.97 2.58 -0.28
CA VAL A 64 -10.45 2.52 -1.64
C VAL A 64 -9.23 1.61 -1.67
N VAL A 65 -9.28 0.59 -2.53
CA VAL A 65 -8.13 -0.25 -2.87
C VAL A 65 -7.60 0.25 -4.21
N SER A 66 -6.37 0.74 -4.25
CA SER A 66 -5.76 1.22 -5.49
C SER A 66 -4.24 1.26 -5.39
N HIS A 67 -3.59 1.15 -6.55
CA HIS A 67 -2.17 1.46 -6.72
C HIS A 67 -1.90 2.90 -7.23
N ASP A 68 -2.94 3.69 -7.52
CA ASP A 68 -2.82 5.08 -7.99
C ASP A 68 -2.44 6.02 -6.83
N ARG A 69 -1.19 6.47 -6.82
CA ARG A 69 -0.66 7.37 -5.78
C ARG A 69 -1.39 8.72 -5.71
N GLY A 70 -1.92 9.21 -6.82
CA GLY A 70 -2.69 10.46 -6.85
C GLY A 70 -4.01 10.31 -6.12
N LEU A 71 -4.64 9.15 -6.25
CA LEU A 71 -5.85 8.79 -5.50
C LEU A 71 -5.55 8.56 -4.02
N LEU A 72 -4.51 7.77 -3.70
CA LEU A 72 -4.10 7.49 -2.31
C LEU A 72 -3.62 8.74 -1.56
N ALA A 73 -3.15 9.76 -2.26
CA ALA A 73 -2.80 11.05 -1.66
C ALA A 73 -4.01 11.82 -1.10
N LEU A 74 -5.24 11.45 -1.51
CA LEU A 74 -6.49 12.00 -0.97
C LEU A 74 -6.93 11.35 0.33
N ALA A 75 -6.37 10.19 0.68
CA ALA A 75 -6.81 9.43 1.83
C ALA A 75 -6.41 10.11 3.15
N ASP A 76 -7.30 10.06 4.13
CA ASP A 76 -7.03 10.53 5.50
C ASP A 76 -6.24 9.51 6.33
N GLY A 77 -6.16 8.26 5.84
CA GLY A 77 -5.39 7.18 6.43
C GLY A 77 -5.11 6.08 5.41
N ILE A 78 -4.03 5.33 5.63
CA ILE A 78 -3.64 4.19 4.81
C ILE A 78 -3.67 2.93 5.66
N VAL A 79 -4.28 1.87 5.14
CA VAL A 79 -4.20 0.53 5.73
C VAL A 79 -3.35 -0.34 4.82
N GLU A 80 -2.22 -0.81 5.34
CA GLU A 80 -1.35 -1.77 4.67
C GLU A 80 -1.72 -3.19 5.09
N LEU A 81 -1.89 -4.09 4.12
CA LEU A 81 -1.99 -5.53 4.35
C LEU A 81 -0.66 -6.17 3.99
N ALA A 82 0.12 -6.57 4.99
CA ALA A 82 1.43 -7.18 4.81
C ALA A 82 1.63 -8.36 5.78
N GLY A 83 2.17 -9.47 5.28
CA GLY A 83 2.46 -10.66 6.10
C GLY A 83 1.24 -11.27 6.80
N GLY A 84 0.04 -11.10 6.24
CA GLY A 84 -1.21 -11.58 6.85
C GLY A 84 -1.75 -10.68 7.99
N ALA A 85 -1.15 -9.51 8.22
CA ALA A 85 -1.59 -8.55 9.23
C ALA A 85 -1.98 -7.21 8.58
N LEU A 86 -2.92 -6.50 9.21
CA LEU A 86 -3.30 -5.14 8.85
C LEU A 86 -2.58 -4.14 9.74
N ARG A 87 -2.00 -3.11 9.13
CA ARG A 87 -1.35 -1.99 9.82
C ARG A 87 -1.96 -0.68 9.34
N ALA A 88 -2.43 0.12 10.27
CA ALA A 88 -3.01 1.43 9.97
C ALA A 88 -1.98 2.54 10.17
N TYR A 89 -1.90 3.43 9.19
CA TYR A 89 -1.06 4.62 9.19
C TYR A 89 -1.97 5.84 9.11
N GLY A 90 -1.82 6.76 10.04
CA GLY A 90 -2.53 8.04 9.99
C GLY A 90 -1.97 8.93 8.88
N GLY A 91 -2.85 9.67 8.21
CA GLY A 91 -2.49 10.58 7.13
C GLY A 91 -2.35 9.91 5.76
N ASN A 92 -2.02 10.72 4.77
CA ASN A 92 -2.05 10.33 3.37
C ASN A 92 -0.87 9.44 2.96
N TYR A 93 -0.89 8.99 1.69
CA TYR A 93 0.14 8.14 1.10
C TYR A 93 1.58 8.61 1.34
N SER A 94 1.85 9.92 1.28
CA SER A 94 3.21 10.45 1.47
C SER A 94 3.72 10.27 2.91
N LEU A 95 2.83 10.38 3.91
CA LEU A 95 3.20 10.10 5.30
C LEU A 95 3.43 8.59 5.49
N TYR A 96 2.53 7.76 4.95
CA TYR A 96 2.70 6.32 4.92
C TYR A 96 4.05 5.89 4.32
N GLU A 97 4.42 6.42 3.15
CA GLU A 97 5.68 6.09 2.47
C GLU A 97 6.90 6.39 3.36
N ARG A 98 6.93 7.58 3.98
CA ARG A 98 8.01 7.94 4.92
C ARG A 98 8.07 7.03 6.14
N MET A 99 6.93 6.71 6.73
CA MET A 99 6.87 5.82 7.91
C MET A 99 7.37 4.42 7.55
N ARG A 100 6.89 3.88 6.43
CA ARG A 100 7.29 2.56 5.94
C ARG A 100 8.78 2.49 5.63
N ASP A 101 9.35 3.53 5.01
CA ASP A 101 10.77 3.57 4.69
C ASP A 101 11.65 3.69 5.95
N ALA A 102 11.20 4.45 6.96
CA ALA A 102 11.87 4.54 8.26
C ALA A 102 11.84 3.19 8.99
N GLU A 103 10.70 2.51 9.01
CA GLU A 103 10.55 1.17 9.58
C GLU A 103 11.45 0.15 8.87
N ALA A 104 11.46 0.15 7.54
CA ALA A 104 12.31 -0.74 6.75
C ALA A 104 13.80 -0.50 7.01
N THR A 105 14.21 0.77 7.17
CA THR A 105 15.59 1.13 7.49
C THR A 105 15.98 0.66 8.89
N ALA A 106 15.12 0.87 9.88
CA ALA A 106 15.34 0.41 11.25
C ALA A 106 15.42 -1.12 11.32
N ALA A 107 14.52 -1.84 10.64
CA ALA A 107 14.52 -3.30 10.60
C ALA A 107 15.81 -3.87 9.97
N ARG A 108 16.30 -3.24 8.89
CA ARG A 108 17.59 -3.60 8.27
C ARG A 108 18.76 -3.37 9.22
N ALA A 109 18.81 -2.24 9.92
CA ALA A 109 19.87 -1.94 10.87
C ALA A 109 19.93 -2.96 12.03
N VAL A 110 18.77 -3.34 12.57
CA VAL A 110 18.67 -4.37 13.61
C VAL A 110 19.16 -5.72 13.10
N LEU A 111 18.75 -6.13 11.89
CA LEU A 111 19.17 -7.40 11.29
C LEU A 111 20.69 -7.44 11.05
N GLU A 112 21.26 -6.35 10.53
CA GLU A 112 22.71 -6.25 10.32
C GLU A 112 23.49 -6.30 11.63
N HIS A 113 23.03 -5.59 12.67
CA HIS A 113 23.65 -5.65 13.99
C HIS A 113 23.65 -7.08 14.56
N ALA A 114 22.51 -7.75 14.52
CA ALA A 114 22.39 -9.14 14.97
C ALA A 114 23.29 -10.11 14.16
N ARG A 115 23.46 -9.88 12.85
CA ARG A 115 24.38 -10.67 12.01
C ARG A 115 25.84 -10.46 12.42
N VAL A 116 26.25 -9.22 12.67
CA VAL A 116 27.61 -8.88 13.10
C VAL A 116 27.92 -9.50 14.45
N GLU A 117 27.04 -9.36 15.43
CA GLU A 117 27.19 -9.94 16.77
C GLU A 117 27.29 -11.46 16.72
N ARG A 118 26.39 -12.11 15.97
CA ARG A 118 26.42 -13.57 15.78
C ARG A 118 27.74 -14.03 15.17
N GLY A 119 28.25 -13.31 14.16
CA GLY A 119 29.53 -13.62 13.54
C GLY A 119 30.71 -13.46 14.51
N ALA A 120 30.71 -12.41 15.33
CA ALA A 120 31.74 -12.18 16.35
C ALA A 120 31.72 -13.27 17.43
N GLY A 121 30.54 -13.66 17.91
CA GLY A 121 30.35 -14.75 18.88
C GLY A 121 30.88 -16.09 18.38
N LEU A 122 30.55 -16.46 17.13
CA LEU A 122 31.05 -17.70 16.51
C LEU A 122 32.58 -17.71 16.40
N ARG A 123 33.19 -16.58 16.01
CA ARG A 123 34.66 -16.45 15.97
C ARG A 123 35.28 -16.56 17.36
N ALA A 124 34.65 -15.98 18.39
CA ALA A 124 35.13 -16.07 19.77
C ALA A 124 35.08 -17.52 20.30
N LEU A 125 33.98 -18.24 20.04
CA LEU A 125 33.83 -19.65 20.39
C LEU A 125 34.91 -20.52 19.72
N ARG A 126 35.14 -20.30 18.42
CA ARG A 126 36.18 -21.05 17.70
C ARG A 126 37.58 -20.81 18.27
N ARG A 127 37.93 -19.55 18.55
CA ARG A 127 39.21 -19.21 19.20
C ARG A 127 39.38 -19.86 20.57
N GLN A 128 38.33 -19.92 21.38
CA GLN A 128 38.39 -20.61 22.69
C GLN A 128 38.63 -22.11 22.55
N HIS A 129 37.98 -22.76 21.57
CA HIS A 129 38.16 -24.17 21.30
C HIS A 129 39.61 -24.47 20.86
N ASP A 130 40.11 -23.73 19.87
CA ASP A 130 41.48 -23.89 19.34
C ASP A 130 42.52 -23.67 20.45
N ALA A 131 42.32 -22.65 21.31
CA ALA A 131 43.22 -22.37 22.43
C ALA A 131 43.21 -23.47 23.51
N ARG A 132 42.05 -24.10 23.79
CA ARG A 132 41.96 -25.24 24.71
C ARG A 132 42.71 -26.44 24.17
N GLN A 133 42.51 -26.77 22.89
CA GLN A 133 43.20 -27.88 22.24
C GLN A 133 44.73 -27.70 22.23
N ALA A 134 45.20 -26.49 21.94
CA ALA A 134 46.63 -26.18 21.95
C ALA A 134 47.29 -26.32 23.34
N ARG A 135 46.54 -26.08 24.43
CA ARG A 135 47.03 -26.27 25.80
C ARG A 135 47.12 -27.75 26.17
N THR A 136 46.12 -28.55 25.81
CA THR A 136 46.12 -30.00 26.07
C THR A 136 47.20 -30.74 25.28
N ALA A 137 47.58 -30.26 24.11
CA ALA A 137 48.63 -30.89 23.29
C ALA A 137 50.07 -30.59 23.75
N ARG A 138 50.26 -29.72 24.77
CA ARG A 138 51.57 -29.33 25.31
C ARG A 138 51.90 -29.97 26.66
N GLN A 139 50.96 -30.74 27.22
CA GLN A 139 51.16 -31.57 28.42
C GLN A 139 51.45 -33.01 27.98
#